data_AF-A0A2M6VC50-F1
#
_entry.id   AF-A0A2M6VC50-F1
#
_cell.length_a   1.000
_cell.length_b   1.000
_cell.length_c   1.000
_cell.angle_alpha   90.00
_cell.angle_beta   90.00
_cell.angle_gamma   90.00
#
_symmetry.space_group_name_H-M   'P 1'
#
loop_
_entity.id
_entity.type
_entity.pdbx_description
1 polymer ?
#
loop_
_entity_poly.entity_id
_entity_poly.type
_entity_poly.pdbx_seq_one_letter_code
_entity_poly.pdbx_strand_id
1 'polypeptide(L)' 'MTTIDIAAMPASEKLKLMEALWDSLCVSSEGDFESPAWHEQALKDAEQELAAGVATMVDWDQAKDHLRARKQA' A
#
# COMPACT_ATOMS: atom_id res chain seq x y z
N MET A 1 -19.59 -19.71 -7.30
CA MET A 1 -18.25 -19.46 -6.73
C MET A 1 -17.24 -20.01 -7.72
N THR A 2 -16.50 -19.14 -8.40
CA THR A 2 -15.52 -19.53 -9.41
C THR A 2 -14.25 -19.95 -8.69
N THR A 3 -13.84 -21.21 -8.82
CA THR A 3 -12.61 -21.72 -8.22
C THR A 3 -11.48 -21.61 -9.23
N ILE A 4 -10.55 -20.69 -8.99
CA ILE A 4 -9.31 -20.57 -9.75
C ILE A 4 -8.20 -21.23 -8.93
N ASP A 5 -7.51 -22.21 -9.51
CA ASP A 5 -6.33 -22.80 -8.89
C ASP A 5 -5.12 -21.90 -9.13
N ILE A 6 -4.96 -20.90 -8.26
CA ILE A 6 -3.85 -19.96 -8.32
C ILE A 6 -2.51 -20.68 -8.13
N ALA A 7 -2.45 -21.77 -7.36
CA ALA A 7 -1.19 -22.43 -7.07
C ALA A 7 -0.54 -23.02 -8.33
N ALA A 8 -1.35 -23.61 -9.22
CA ALA A 8 -0.93 -24.21 -10.48
C ALA A 8 -0.48 -23.20 -11.55
N MET A 9 -0.77 -21.91 -11.39
CA MET A 9 -0.45 -20.90 -12.40
C MET A 9 1.06 -20.59 -12.48
N PRO A 10 1.60 -20.35 -13.68
CA PRO A 10 2.91 -19.71 -13.86
C PRO A 10 2.97 -18.34 -13.15
N ALA A 11 4.16 -17.94 -12.72
CA ALA A 11 4.34 -16.66 -12.01
C ALA A 11 3.85 -15.43 -12.82
N SER A 12 4.05 -15.43 -14.14
CA SER A 12 3.59 -14.37 -15.02
C SER A 12 2.06 -14.22 -15.05
N GLU A 13 1.34 -15.34 -15.02
CA GLU A 13 -0.13 -15.34 -15.00
C GLU A 13 -0.67 -14.95 -13.63
N LYS A 14 0.01 -15.36 -12.54
CA LYS A 14 -0.31 -14.89 -11.18
C LYS A 14 -0.22 -13.38 -11.08
N LEU A 15 0.84 -12.79 -11.64
CA LEU A 15 1.03 -11.33 -11.62
C LEU A 15 -0.05 -10.61 -12.43
N LYS A 16 -0.37 -11.08 -13.63
CA LYS A 16 -1.47 -10.52 -14.44
C LYS A 16 -2.82 -10.62 -13.75
N LEU A 17 -3.08 -11.75 -13.09
CA LEU A 17 -4.31 -11.94 -12.32
C LEU A 17 -4.35 -10.99 -11.13
N MET A 18 -3.24 -10.80 -10.42
CA MET A 18 -3.13 -9.86 -9.30
C MET A 18 -3.42 -8.42 -9.75
N GLU A 19 -2.88 -8.00 -10.89
CA GLU A 19 -3.13 -6.67 -11.48
C GLU A 19 -4.60 -6.50 -11.89
N ALA A 20 -5.17 -7.47 -12.61
CA ALA A 20 -6.58 -7.41 -13.01
C ALA A 20 -7.54 -7.42 -11.81
N LEU A 21 -7.22 -8.18 -10.76
CA LEU A 21 -7.98 -8.18 -9.51
C LEU A 21 -7.87 -6.83 -8.81
N TRP A 22 -6.66 -6.28 -8.73
CA TRP A 22 -6.42 -4.98 -8.11
C TRP A 22 -7.20 -3.86 -8.83
N ASP A 23 -7.09 -3.79 -10.16
CA ASP A 23 -7.85 -2.83 -10.97
C ASP A 23 -9.36 -3.00 -10.77
N SER A 24 -9.86 -4.24 -10.78
CA SER A 24 -11.27 -4.51 -10.53
C SER A 24 -11.72 -4.01 -9.16
N LEU A 25 -10.91 -4.17 -8.11
CA LEU A 25 -11.22 -3.71 -6.76
C LEU A 25 -11.18 -2.18 -6.65
N CYS A 26 -10.23 -1.53 -7.31
CA CYS A 26 -10.09 -0.08 -7.33
C CYS A 26 -11.16 0.62 -8.18
N VAL A 27 -11.64 -0.01 -9.25
CA VAL A 27 -12.73 0.53 -10.09
C VAL A 27 -14.09 0.27 -9.45
N SER A 28 -14.25 -0.85 -8.76
CA SER A 28 -15.51 -1.22 -8.08
C SER A 28 -15.68 -0.58 -6.71
N SER A 29 -14.73 0.23 -6.24
CA SER A 29 -14.81 0.95 -4.96
C SER A 29 -15.71 2.19 -5.00
N GLU A 30 -16.63 2.28 -5.98
CA GLU A 30 -17.79 3.16 -5.89
C GLU A 30 -18.78 2.62 -4.83
N GLY A 31 -18.45 2.72 -3.53
CA GLY A 31 -19.50 2.72 -2.51
C GLY A 31 -19.19 2.18 -1.12
N ASP A 32 -18.37 1.14 -0.95
CA ASP A 32 -18.47 0.32 0.28
C ASP A 32 -17.22 0.28 1.18
N PHE A 33 -16.12 0.96 0.81
CA PHE A 33 -14.93 1.03 1.66
C PHE A 33 -14.58 2.46 2.02
N GLU A 34 -15.14 2.94 3.13
CA GLU A 34 -14.70 4.19 3.74
C GLU A 34 -13.32 4.01 4.36
N SER A 35 -12.40 4.93 4.05
CA SER A 35 -11.13 5.01 4.77
C SER A 35 -11.40 5.15 6.27
N PRO A 36 -10.63 4.52 7.15
CA PRO A 36 -10.75 4.74 8.59
C PRO A 36 -10.68 6.22 8.94
N ALA A 37 -11.45 6.67 9.93
CA ALA A 37 -11.50 8.09 10.33
C ALA A 37 -10.13 8.68 10.72
N TRP A 38 -9.19 7.86 11.18
CA TRP A 38 -7.83 8.31 11.51
C TRP A 38 -6.97 8.60 10.27
N HIS A 39 -7.33 8.07 9.10
CA HIS A 39 -6.51 8.13 7.90
C HIS A 39 -6.34 9.56 7.38
N GLU A 40 -7.43 10.34 7.37
CA GLU A 40 -7.39 11.75 6.98
C GLU A 40 -6.48 12.56 7.89
N GLN A 41 -6.58 12.35 9.20
CA GLN A 41 -5.76 13.08 10.16
C GLN A 41 -4.28 12.70 10.02
N ALA A 42 -3.96 11.41 9.92
CA ALA A 42 -2.59 10.95 9.74
C ALA A 42 -1.94 11.51 8.45
N LEU A 43 -2.72 11.63 7.37
CA LEU A 43 -2.25 12.25 6.13
C LEU A 43 -1.96 13.74 6.32
N LYS A 44 -2.89 14.49 6.94
CA LYS A 44 -2.70 15.92 7.23
C LYS A 44 -1.48 16.18 8.10
N ASP A 45 -1.28 15.36 9.14
CA ASP A 45 -0.14 15.50 10.04
C ASP A 45 1.18 15.27 9.28
N ALA A 46 1.25 14.24 8.44
CA ALA A 46 2.43 13.96 7.61
C ALA A 46 2.73 15.09 6.61
N GLU A 47 1.70 15.66 5.97
CA GLU A 47 1.84 16.80 5.06
C GLU A 47 2.36 18.05 5.78
N GLN A 48 1.84 18.32 6.99
CA GLN A 48 2.29 19.44 7.82
C GLN A 48 3.74 19.27 8.28
N GLU A 49 4.13 18.07 8.71
CA GLU A 49 5.51 17.78 9.11
C GLU A 49 6.48 17.94 7.93
N LEU A 50 6.07 17.51 6.74
CA LEU A 50 6.87 17.69 5.52
C LEU A 50 7.01 19.18 5.16
N ALA A 51 5.91 19.94 5.22
CA ALA A 51 5.93 21.38 4.95
C ALA A 51 6.76 22.17 5.98
N ALA A 52 6.75 21.72 7.24
CA ALA A 52 7.56 22.28 8.32
C ALA A 52 9.04 21.87 8.26
N GLY A 53 9.40 20.92 7.39
CA GLY A 53 10.76 20.35 7.29
C GLY A 53 11.14 19.42 8.44
N VAL A 54 10.17 19.00 9.25
CA VAL A 54 10.35 18.01 10.33
C VAL A 54 10.41 16.60 9.76
N ALA A 55 9.59 16.31 8.75
CA ALA A 55 9.66 15.09 7.96
C ALA A 55 10.38 15.37 6.64
N THR A 56 11.13 14.37 6.16
CA THR A 56 11.85 14.43 4.88
C THR A 56 11.55 13.21 4.04
N MET A 57 11.40 13.41 2.74
CA MET A 57 11.34 12.30 1.79
C MET A 57 12.72 11.62 1.74
N VAL A 58 12.71 10.30 1.89
CA VAL A 58 13.91 9.47 1.80
C VAL A 58 13.72 8.45 0.69
N ASP A 59 14.82 7.97 0.15
CA ASP A 59 14.79 6.86 -0.78
C ASP A 59 14.18 5.61 -0.13
N TRP A 60 13.45 4.83 -0.91
CA TRP A 60 12.71 3.66 -0.42
C TRP A 60 13.63 2.58 0.17
N ASP A 61 14.81 2.38 -0.40
CA ASP A 61 15.78 1.43 0.15
C ASP A 61 16.33 1.92 1.49
N GLN A 62 16.62 3.21 1.62
CA GLN A 62 17.05 3.82 2.88
C GLN A 62 15.94 3.74 3.96
N ALA A 63 14.69 3.99 3.59
CA ALA A 63 13.55 3.86 4.50
C ALA A 63 13.43 2.44 5.07
N LYS A 64 13.55 1.41 4.21
CA LYS A 64 13.54 0.00 4.62
C LYS A 64 14.65 -0.31 5.62
N ASP A 65 15.85 0.20 5.40
CA ASP A 65 16.99 -0.05 6.28
C ASP A 65 16.81 0.64 7.64
N HIS A 66 16.30 1.88 7.66
CA HIS A 66 15.96 2.58 8.91
C HIS A 66 14.92 1.82 9.74
N LEU A 67 13.87 1.29 9.10
CA LEU A 67 12.83 0.52 9.79
C LEU A 67 13.36 -0.80 10.35
N ARG A 68 14.23 -1.50 9.61
CA ARG A 68 14.88 -2.73 10.08
C ARG A 68 15.80 -2.46 11.27
N ALA A 69 16.57 -1.38 11.22
CA ALA A 69 17.46 -0.98 12.31
C ALA A 69 16.69 -0.64 13.59
N ARG A 70 15.56 0.09 13.49
CA ARG A 70 14.70 0.43 14.65
C ARG A 70 14.06 -0.79 15.31
N LYS A 71 13.87 -1.89 14.59
CA LYS A 71 13.29 -3.13 15.13
C LYS A 71 14.31 -3.99 15.90
N GLN A 72 15.60 -3.64 15.81
CA GLN A 72 16.71 -4.35 16.44
C GLN A 72 17.23 -3.65 17.71
N ALA A 73 16.67 -2.49 18.07
CA ALA A 73 16.96 -1.72 19.28
C ALA A 73 15.81 -1.85 20.28
#